data_AF-A0A0B8N378-F1
#
_entry.id   AF-A0A0B8N378-F1
#
_cell.length_a   1.000
_cell.length_b   1.000
_cell.length_c   1.000
_cell.angle_alpha   90.00
_cell.angle_beta   90.00
_cell.angle_gamma   90.00
#
_symmetry.space_group_name_H-M   'P 1'
#
loop_
_entity.id
_entity.type
_entity.pdbx_description
1 polymer ?
#
loop_
_entity_poly.entity_id
_entity_poly.type
_entity_poly.pdbx_seq_one_letter_code
_entity_poly.pdbx_strand_id
1 'polypeptide(L)'
;MATNSEKDVAVQEFLLSCANSFLGNDNRDKEDFYNVPLSAPPEWWKDIKVQKLGIVTGEFEIFRDDILALAKNIKVHNPMTQIHFASKEVHAEMVLARVLKKRPAEAEKLFKAWLDECVG
;
A
#
# COMPACT_ATOMS: atom_id res chain seq x y z
N MET A 1 7.91 7.85 -2.53
CA MET A 1 7.97 8.69 -1.30
C MET A 1 7.95 10.22 -1.48
N ALA A 2 8.35 10.83 -2.61
CA ALA A 2 8.55 12.29 -2.64
C ALA A 2 7.28 13.15 -2.82
N THR A 3 6.24 12.71 -3.55
CA THR A 3 5.13 13.61 -3.92
C THR A 3 4.21 14.00 -2.75
N ASN A 4 4.15 13.17 -1.71
CA ASN A 4 3.24 13.33 -0.58
C ASN A 4 3.95 13.46 0.78
N SER A 5 5.26 13.70 0.79
CA SER A 5 6.08 13.75 2.02
C SER A 5 5.60 14.77 3.06
N GLU A 6 4.90 15.83 2.63
CA GLU A 6 4.35 16.89 3.49
C GLU A 6 2.81 16.85 3.62
N LYS A 7 2.17 15.83 3.04
CA LYS A 7 0.70 15.72 3.00
C LYS A 7 0.16 14.58 3.87
N ASP A 8 1.03 13.67 4.28
CA ASP A 8 0.69 12.54 5.12
C ASP A 8 0.90 12.85 6.61
N VAL A 9 0.28 12.05 7.49
CA VAL A 9 0.60 11.98 8.91
C VAL A 9 1.88 11.17 9.18
N ALA A 10 2.22 10.23 8.30
CA ALA A 10 3.47 9.49 8.37
C ALA A 10 4.61 10.33 7.76
N VAL A 11 5.73 10.39 8.48
CA VAL A 11 6.94 11.11 8.02
C VAL A 11 8.10 10.14 7.80
N GLN A 12 9.04 10.52 6.96
CA GLN A 12 10.14 9.64 6.52
C GLN A 12 10.94 9.09 7.70
N GLU A 13 11.24 9.92 8.71
CA GLU A 13 12.00 9.51 9.89
C GLU A 13 11.29 8.42 10.68
N PHE A 14 9.96 8.53 10.82
CA PHE A 14 9.14 7.51 11.47
C PHE A 14 9.16 6.20 10.69
N LEU A 15 9.01 6.28 9.36
CA LEU A 15 9.02 5.09 8.49
C LEU A 15 10.38 4.38 8.50
N LEU A 16 11.49 5.13 8.49
CA LEU A 16 12.83 4.57 8.62
C LEU A 16 13.03 3.89 9.98
N SER A 17 12.51 4.48 11.06
CA SER A 17 12.54 3.87 12.40
C SER A 17 11.76 2.54 12.44
N CYS A 18 10.58 2.50 11.83
CA CYS A 18 9.79 1.28 11.68
C CYS A 18 10.54 0.20 10.87
N ALA A 19 11.12 0.57 9.73
CA ALA A 19 11.89 -0.34 8.89
C ALA A 19 13.10 -0.93 9.64
N ASN A 20 13.88 -0.09 10.34
CA ASN A 20 15.02 -0.53 11.15
C ASN A 20 14.59 -1.49 12.27
N SER A 21 13.47 -1.20 12.93
CA SER A 21 12.93 -2.04 14.00
C SER A 21 12.46 -3.40 13.48
N PHE A 22 11.89 -3.44 12.27
CA PHE A 22 11.37 -4.67 11.67
C PHE A 22 12.48 -5.56 11.10
N LEU A 23 13.40 -5.00 10.31
CA LEU A 23 14.47 -5.76 9.63
C LEU A 23 15.60 -6.16 10.59
N GLY A 24 15.78 -5.39 11.67
CA GLY A 24 16.96 -5.47 12.52
C GLY A 24 18.20 -4.86 11.85
N ASN A 25 19.17 -4.49 12.67
CA ASN A 25 20.35 -3.73 12.21
C ASN A 25 21.19 -4.47 11.15
N ASP A 26 21.26 -5.79 11.20
CA ASP A 26 22.11 -6.61 10.32
C ASP A 26 21.51 -6.90 8.93
N ASN A 27 20.24 -6.54 8.72
CA ASN A 27 19.54 -6.79 7.46
C ASN A 27 19.07 -5.52 6.75
N ARG A 28 19.39 -4.33 7.27
CA ARG A 28 18.92 -3.06 6.67
C ARG A 28 19.36 -2.89 5.21
N ASP A 29 20.56 -3.39 4.89
CA ASP A 29 21.19 -3.26 3.57
C ASP A 29 20.98 -4.53 2.71
N LYS A 30 20.24 -5.51 3.23
CA LYS A 30 19.90 -6.74 2.49
C LYS A 30 18.52 -6.57 1.88
N GLU A 31 18.48 -6.03 0.68
CA GLU A 31 17.25 -6.03 -0.09
C GLU A 31 16.91 -7.46 -0.50
N ASP A 32 15.76 -7.93 -0.06
CA ASP A 32 15.11 -9.12 -0.58
C ASP A 32 13.67 -8.79 -0.99
N PHE A 33 13.14 -9.57 -1.93
CA PHE A 33 11.82 -9.31 -2.52
C PHE A 33 10.65 -9.52 -1.56
N TYR A 34 10.87 -10.17 -0.40
CA TYR A 34 9.82 -10.31 0.63
C TYR A 34 9.71 -9.05 1.47
N ASN A 35 10.84 -8.41 1.78
CA ASN A 35 10.90 -7.18 2.58
C ASN A 35 10.77 -5.90 1.74
N VAL A 36 11.23 -5.93 0.50
CA VAL A 36 11.17 -4.79 -0.45
C VAL A 36 10.50 -5.27 -1.75
N PRO A 37 9.19 -5.56 -1.74
CA PRO A 37 8.51 -6.11 -2.92
C PRO A 37 8.53 -5.19 -4.15
N LEU A 38 8.76 -3.88 -3.95
CA LEU A 38 8.93 -2.94 -5.06
C LEU A 38 10.19 -3.22 -5.90
N SER A 39 11.24 -3.80 -5.31
CA SER A 39 12.46 -4.17 -6.06
C SER A 39 12.32 -5.50 -6.80
N ALA A 40 11.24 -6.26 -6.55
CA ALA A 40 10.97 -7.50 -7.25
C ALA A 40 10.61 -7.21 -8.72
N PRO A 41 11.26 -7.88 -9.69
CA PRO A 41 10.90 -7.73 -11.10
C PRO A 41 9.49 -8.28 -11.35
N PRO A 42 8.80 -7.86 -12.43
CA PRO A 42 7.50 -8.41 -12.80
C PRO A 42 7.45 -9.94 -12.75
N GLU A 43 8.52 -10.60 -13.20
CA GLU A 43 8.61 -12.05 -13.31
C GLU A 43 8.57 -12.78 -11.98
N TRP A 44 8.91 -12.11 -10.88
CA TRP A 44 8.75 -12.66 -9.54
C TRP A 44 7.27 -12.88 -9.17
N TRP A 45 6.38 -12.07 -9.75
CA TRP A 45 4.93 -12.13 -9.53
C TRP A 45 4.22 -13.14 -10.45
N LYS A 46 4.98 -13.82 -11.32
CA LYS A 46 4.45 -14.90 -12.14
C LYS A 46 3.89 -16.01 -11.25
N ASP A 47 2.74 -16.55 -11.63
CA ASP A 47 2.07 -17.66 -10.93
C ASP A 47 1.63 -17.36 -9.48
N ILE A 48 1.52 -16.07 -9.10
CA ILE A 48 0.95 -15.64 -7.82
C ILE A 48 -0.39 -16.33 -7.56
N LYS A 49 -0.56 -16.91 -6.36
CA LYS A 49 -1.74 -17.70 -5.99
C LYS A 49 -2.92 -16.83 -5.53
N VAL A 50 -3.18 -15.75 -6.27
CA VAL A 50 -4.26 -14.79 -5.99
C VAL A 50 -5.03 -14.52 -7.28
N GLN A 51 -6.34 -14.74 -7.27
CA GLN A 51 -7.19 -14.51 -8.46
C GLN A 51 -7.54 -13.03 -8.64
N LYS A 52 -8.01 -12.38 -7.58
CA LYS A 52 -8.35 -10.95 -7.55
C LYS A 52 -7.50 -10.27 -6.48
N LEU A 53 -6.83 -9.18 -6.84
CA LEU A 53 -6.04 -8.37 -5.91
C LEU A 53 -6.58 -6.94 -5.90
N GLY A 54 -7.04 -6.47 -4.75
CA GLY A 54 -7.46 -5.09 -4.53
C GLY A 54 -6.39 -4.34 -3.75
N ILE A 55 -5.97 -3.20 -4.29
CA ILE A 55 -4.99 -2.30 -3.65
C ILE A 55 -5.70 -0.97 -3.40
N VAL A 56 -5.71 -0.51 -2.16
CA VAL A 56 -6.29 0.80 -1.78
C VAL A 56 -5.16 1.72 -1.36
N THR A 57 -5.13 2.94 -1.91
CA THR A 57 -4.18 3.99 -1.50
C THR A 57 -4.91 5.31 -1.31
N GLY A 58 -4.49 6.08 -0.31
CA GLY A 58 -4.91 7.46 -0.15
C GLY A 58 -4.28 8.38 -1.21
N GLU A 59 -4.96 9.47 -1.55
CA GLU A 59 -4.42 10.51 -2.43
C GLU A 59 -3.17 11.17 -1.85
N PHE A 60 -3.13 11.33 -0.52
CA PHE A 60 -2.06 11.95 0.25
C PHE A 60 -1.15 10.94 0.95
N GLU A 61 -1.32 9.64 0.67
CA GLU A 61 -0.45 8.57 1.15
C GLU A 61 1.00 8.78 0.71
N ILE A 62 1.94 8.75 1.63
CA ILE A 62 3.38 8.96 1.38
C ILE A 62 3.98 7.85 0.50
N PHE A 63 3.46 6.63 0.62
CA PHE A 63 3.82 5.49 -0.22
C PHE A 63 3.04 5.41 -1.53
N ARG A 64 2.17 6.38 -1.87
CA ARG A 64 1.26 6.27 -3.02
C ARG A 64 2.00 5.88 -4.30
N ASP A 65 3.04 6.61 -4.66
CA ASP A 65 3.75 6.35 -5.93
C ASP A 65 4.44 4.97 -5.93
N ASP A 66 4.93 4.54 -4.77
CA ASP A 66 5.57 3.24 -4.57
C ASP A 66 4.52 2.10 -4.70
N ILE A 67 3.33 2.30 -4.13
CA ILE A 67 2.17 1.40 -4.27
C ILE A 67 1.76 1.29 -5.75
N LEU A 68 1.71 2.40 -6.49
CA LEU A 68 1.36 2.39 -7.91
C LEU A 68 2.40 1.67 -8.77
N ALA A 69 3.68 1.87 -8.48
CA ALA A 69 4.76 1.16 -9.16
C ALA A 69 4.71 -0.34 -8.88
N LEU A 70 4.49 -0.74 -7.63
CA LEU A 70 4.31 -2.14 -7.25
C LEU A 70 3.10 -2.77 -7.97
N ALA A 71 1.96 -2.09 -7.96
CA ALA A 71 0.76 -2.55 -8.63
C ALA A 71 0.96 -2.73 -10.15
N LYS A 72 1.76 -1.85 -10.78
CA LYS A 72 2.13 -1.99 -12.20
C LYS A 72 2.95 -3.25 -12.45
N ASN A 73 3.91 -3.58 -11.57
CA ASN A 73 4.71 -4.80 -11.70
C ASN A 73 3.84 -6.06 -11.56
N ILE A 74 2.95 -6.08 -10.56
CA ILE A 74 2.05 -7.21 -10.32
C ILE A 74 1.08 -7.41 -11.50
N LYS A 75 0.55 -6.30 -12.06
CA LYS A 75 -0.40 -6.33 -13.17
C LYS A 75 0.09 -7.04 -14.43
N VAL A 76 1.41 -7.15 -14.63
CA VAL A 76 2.00 -7.87 -15.76
C VAL A 76 1.56 -9.34 -15.76
N HIS A 77 1.54 -10.00 -14.59
CA HIS A 77 1.15 -11.40 -14.44
C HIS A 77 -0.18 -11.59 -13.71
N ASN A 78 -0.79 -10.52 -13.21
CA ASN A 78 -2.15 -10.52 -12.64
C ASN A 78 -2.98 -9.33 -13.15
N PRO A 79 -3.53 -9.42 -14.38
CA PRO A 79 -4.34 -8.35 -14.98
C PRO A 79 -5.60 -7.98 -14.19
N MET A 80 -6.08 -8.85 -13.31
CA MET A 80 -7.26 -8.64 -12.46
C MET A 80 -6.99 -7.73 -11.26
N THR A 81 -5.74 -7.28 -11.08
CA THR A 81 -5.37 -6.35 -10.01
C THR A 81 -6.12 -5.01 -10.17
N GLN A 82 -6.84 -4.60 -9.14
CA GLN A 82 -7.55 -3.32 -9.07
C GLN A 82 -6.83 -2.36 -8.13
N ILE A 83 -6.80 -1.08 -8.50
CA ILE A 83 -6.24 -0.01 -7.67
C ILE A 83 -7.37 0.98 -7.40
N HIS A 84 -7.64 1.25 -6.12
CA HIS A 84 -8.68 2.16 -5.66
C HIS A 84 -8.03 3.35 -4.97
N PHE A 85 -8.46 4.56 -5.34
CA PHE A 85 -7.93 5.81 -4.81
C PHE A 85 -8.94 6.46 -3.87
N ALA A 86 -8.55 6.63 -2.61
CA ALA A 86 -9.34 7.35 -1.64
C ALA A 86 -8.94 8.83 -1.61
N SER A 87 -9.87 9.71 -1.98
CA SER A 87 -9.57 11.14 -2.12
C SER A 87 -9.29 11.80 -0.77
N LYS A 88 -8.23 12.62 -0.73
CA LYS A 88 -7.76 13.38 0.45
C LYS A 88 -7.43 12.54 1.69
N GLU A 89 -7.15 11.25 1.51
CA GLU A 89 -6.79 10.36 2.62
C GLU A 89 -5.27 10.16 2.73
N VAL A 90 -4.80 10.03 3.96
CA VAL A 90 -3.41 9.83 4.36
C VAL A 90 -3.15 8.37 4.78
N HIS A 91 -1.92 8.06 5.20
CA HIS A 91 -1.59 6.75 5.74
C HIS A 91 -2.50 6.36 6.91
N ALA A 92 -3.03 5.14 6.82
CA ALA A 92 -3.91 4.55 7.82
C ALA A 92 -5.20 5.35 8.13
N GLU A 93 -5.75 6.12 7.18
CA GLU A 93 -6.98 6.93 7.39
C GLU A 93 -8.16 6.10 7.92
N MET A 94 -8.32 4.84 7.49
CA MET A 94 -9.35 3.92 8.01
C MET A 94 -9.27 3.74 9.54
N VAL A 95 -8.06 3.71 10.10
CA VAL A 95 -7.82 3.59 11.54
C VAL A 95 -8.00 4.96 12.21
N LEU A 96 -7.38 6.00 11.65
CA LEU A 96 -7.44 7.36 12.19
C LEU A 96 -8.87 7.89 12.28
N ALA A 97 -9.69 7.64 11.26
CA ALA A 97 -11.09 8.05 11.26
C ALA A 97 -11.85 7.45 12.46
N ARG A 98 -11.56 6.21 12.85
CA ARG A 98 -12.19 5.55 14.00
C ARG A 98 -11.67 6.10 15.32
N VAL A 99 -10.34 6.23 15.45
CA VAL A 99 -9.70 6.76 16.67
C VAL A 99 -10.15 8.20 16.95
N LEU A 100 -10.22 9.03 15.91
CA LEU A 100 -10.62 10.44 15.99
C LEU A 100 -12.16 10.64 15.97
N LYS A 101 -12.94 9.55 15.95
CA LYS A 101 -14.42 9.57 15.88
C LYS A 101 -14.95 10.43 14.72
N LYS A 102 -14.25 10.41 13.58
CA LYS A 102 -14.66 11.06 12.32
C LYS A 102 -15.64 10.16 11.56
N ARG A 103 -16.16 10.69 10.45
CA ARG A 103 -16.91 9.89 9.46
C ARG A 103 -16.02 8.77 8.91
N PRO A 104 -16.60 7.62 8.51
CA PRO A 104 -15.83 6.54 7.90
C PRO A 104 -15.01 7.03 6.70
N ALA A 105 -13.78 6.52 6.61
CA ALA A 105 -12.88 6.77 5.49
C ALA A 105 -13.50 6.31 4.16
N GLU A 106 -13.21 7.01 3.09
CA GLU A 106 -13.50 6.60 1.72
C GLU A 106 -12.78 5.30 1.37
N ALA A 107 -11.53 5.09 1.82
CA ALA A 107 -10.85 3.80 1.70
C ALA A 107 -11.65 2.64 2.30
N GLU A 108 -12.41 2.88 3.39
CA GLU A 108 -13.27 1.87 3.99
C GLU A 108 -14.43 1.48 3.07
N LYS A 109 -15.03 2.44 2.37
CA LYS A 109 -16.11 2.17 1.40
C LYS A 109 -15.58 1.43 0.18
N LEU A 110 -14.44 1.87 -0.35
CA LEU A 110 -13.78 1.23 -1.49
C LEU A 110 -13.40 -0.21 -1.18
N PHE A 111 -12.82 -0.45 -0.01
CA PHE A 111 -12.48 -1.79 0.46
C PHE A 111 -13.73 -2.68 0.59
N LYS A 112 -14.81 -2.18 1.17
CA LYS A 112 -16.08 -2.94 1.29
C LYS A 112 -16.68 -3.28 -0.06
N ALA A 113 -16.76 -2.32 -0.97
CA ALA A 113 -17.26 -2.55 -2.32
C ALA A 113 -16.43 -3.61 -3.05
N TRP A 114 -15.10 -3.53 -2.99
CA TRP A 114 -14.21 -4.53 -3.58
C TRP A 114 -14.38 -5.91 -2.94
N LEU A 115 -14.57 -5.97 -1.62
CA LEU A 115 -14.80 -7.22 -0.92
C LEU A 115 -16.12 -7.86 -1.36
N ASP A 116 -17.20 -7.08 -1.44
CA ASP A 116 -18.52 -7.54 -1.90
C ASP A 116 -18.45 -8.07 -3.34
N GLU A 117 -17.68 -7.44 -4.24
CA GLU A 117 -17.41 -7.96 -5.60
C GLU A 117 -16.59 -9.26 -5.63
N CYS A 118 -15.86 -9.56 -4.56
CA CYS A 118 -15.03 -10.77 -4.47
C CYS A 118 -15.79 -11.96 -3.89
N VAL A 119 -16.72 -11.72 -2.95
CA VAL A 119 -17.42 -12.77 -2.20
C VAL A 119 -18.90 -12.91 -2.53
N GLY A 120 -19.50 -11.89 -3.16
CA GLY A 120 -20.87 -11.93 -3.69
C GLY A 120 -20.95 -12.60 -5.05
#